data_AF-A0A2M9G3X9-F1
#
_entry.id   AF-A0A2M9G3X9-F1
#
_cell.length_a   1.000
_cell.length_b   1.000
_cell.length_c   1.000
_cell.angle_alpha   90.00
_cell.angle_beta   90.00
_cell.angle_gamma   90.00
#
_symmetry.space_group_name_H-M   'P 1'
#
loop_
_entity.id
_entity.type
_entity.pdbx_description
1 polymer ?
#
loop_
_entity_poly.entity_id
_entity_poly.type
_entity_poly.pdbx_seq_one_letter_code
_entity_poly.pdbx_strand_id
1 'polypeptide(L)'
;MREAVLELTYTSHDMAPFARDMGHVEADGTVKPPFIWNDERRLHLRARLDAVFFHLYGVTDREDVRYVFSTFPIIERQDRAAWGDYRSCELCLAYMNALAAGRPDAEVAL
;
A
#
# COMPACT_ATOMS: atom_id res chain seq x y z
N MET A 1 -3.41 -9.22 -2.21
CA MET A 1 -4.08 -8.17 -1.40
C MET A 1 -4.23 -8.52 0.07
N ARG A 2 -4.72 -9.71 0.44
CA ARG A 2 -4.83 -10.14 1.86
C ARG A 2 -3.51 -10.00 2.64
N GLU A 3 -2.40 -10.41 2.03
CA GLU A 3 -1.06 -10.30 2.63
C GLU A 3 -0.58 -8.86 2.80
N ALA A 4 -0.87 -7.98 1.84
CA ALA A 4 -0.51 -6.56 1.93
C ALA A 4 -1.18 -5.86 3.12
N VAL A 5 -2.46 -6.17 3.37
CA VAL A 5 -3.20 -5.64 4.52
C VAL A 5 -2.63 -6.20 5.82
N LEU A 6 -2.34 -7.49 5.86
CA LEU A 6 -1.73 -8.13 7.02
C LEU A 6 -0.38 -7.49 7.39
N GLU A 7 0.52 -7.29 6.41
CA GLU A 7 1.83 -6.67 6.62
C GLU A 7 1.72 -5.20 7.05
N LEU A 8 0.72 -4.46 6.55
CA LEU A 8 0.50 -3.07 6.93
C LEU A 8 -0.05 -2.93 8.37
N THR A 9 -0.86 -3.89 8.83
CA THR A 9 -1.56 -3.85 10.13
C THR A 9 -0.80 -4.54 11.26
N TYR A 10 -0.12 -5.66 11.00
CA TYR A 10 0.51 -6.46 12.06
C TYR A 10 1.93 -5.99 12.41
N THR A 11 2.04 -4.84 13.09
CA THR A 11 3.33 -4.21 13.47
C THR A 11 3.67 -4.30 14.97
N SER A 12 2.77 -4.84 15.81
CA SER A 12 2.98 -5.07 17.24
C SER A 12 2.32 -6.39 17.66
N HIS A 13 2.83 -7.03 18.70
CA HIS A 13 2.19 -8.21 19.31
C HIS A 13 0.78 -7.92 19.83
N ASP A 14 0.44 -6.66 20.12
CA ASP A 14 -0.93 -6.27 20.50
C ASP A 14 -1.95 -6.56 19.39
N MET A 15 -1.50 -6.61 18.13
CA MET A 15 -2.31 -6.94 16.95
C MET A 15 -2.31 -8.46 16.64
N ALA A 16 -1.78 -9.30 17.53
CA ALA A 16 -1.74 -10.76 17.35
C ALA A 16 -3.12 -11.40 17.12
N PRO A 17 -4.24 -10.94 17.74
CA PRO A 17 -5.56 -11.49 17.42
C PRO A 17 -5.92 -11.31 15.93
N PHE A 18 -5.67 -10.14 15.35
CA PHE A 18 -5.90 -9.88 13.93
C PHE A 18 -5.03 -10.77 13.03
N ALA A 19 -3.75 -10.91 13.38
CA ALA A 19 -2.82 -11.76 12.64
C ALA A 19 -3.25 -13.24 12.66
N ARG A 20 -3.75 -13.73 13.80
CA ARG A 20 -4.32 -15.09 13.94
C ARG A 20 -5.52 -15.28 13.02
N ASP A 21 -6.48 -14.36 13.04
CA ASP A 21 -7.69 -14.43 12.21
C ASP A 21 -7.38 -14.36 10.70
N MET A 22 -6.25 -13.73 10.35
CA MET A 22 -5.73 -13.67 8.99
C MET A 22 -4.91 -14.91 8.58
N GLY A 23 -4.71 -15.88 9.50
CA GLY A 23 -3.95 -17.11 9.26
C GLY A 23 -2.43 -16.97 9.41
N HIS A 24 -1.95 -15.89 10.02
CA HIS A 24 -0.53 -15.63 10.25
C HIS A 24 -0.01 -16.35 11.50
N VAL A 25 -0.08 -17.67 11.47
CA VAL A 25 0.28 -18.57 12.57
C VAL A 25 1.33 -19.59 12.14
N GLU A 26 2.10 -20.07 13.11
CA GLU A 26 2.97 -21.25 12.99
C GLU A 26 2.14 -22.54 13.00
N ALA A 27 2.80 -23.68 12.72
CA ALA A 27 2.16 -24.99 12.66
C ALA A 27 1.52 -25.44 13.99
N ASP A 28 1.98 -24.90 15.11
CA ASP A 28 1.45 -25.15 16.46
C ASP A 28 0.32 -24.19 16.88
N GLY A 29 -0.08 -23.27 15.98
CA GLY A 29 -1.12 -22.27 16.23
C GLY A 29 -0.65 -21.02 16.97
N THR A 30 0.64 -20.90 17.27
CA THR A 30 1.22 -19.65 17.80
C THR A 30 1.29 -18.59 16.70
N VAL A 31 1.09 -17.32 17.06
CA VAL A 31 1.12 -16.23 16.08
C VAL A 31 2.58 -15.92 15.75
N LYS A 32 2.89 -15.81 14.46
CA LYS A 32 4.24 -15.43 13.97
C LYS A 32 4.63 -14.04 14.49
N PRO A 33 5.93 -13.68 14.55
CA PRO A 33 6.33 -12.35 15.00
C PRO A 33 5.78 -11.22 14.11
N PRO A 34 5.54 -10.02 14.67
CA PRO A 34 5.12 -8.85 13.90
C PRO A 34 6.07 -8.52 12.75
N PHE A 35 5.52 -7.92 11.69
CA PHE A 35 6.33 -7.44 10.58
C PHE A 35 7.20 -6.27 11.05
N ILE A 36 8.48 -6.34 10.68
CA ILE A 36 9.44 -5.26 10.97
C ILE A 36 9.03 -4.02 10.17
N TRP A 37 9.06 -2.86 10.82
CA TRP A 37 8.76 -1.60 10.17
C TRP A 37 9.79 -1.30 9.06
N ASN A 38 9.31 -1.15 7.83
CA ASN A 38 10.10 -0.74 6.67
C ASN A 38 9.31 0.29 5.86
N ASP A 39 9.77 1.54 5.86
CA ASP A 39 9.04 2.66 5.24
C ASP A 39 8.86 2.51 3.73
N GLU A 40 9.90 2.06 3.02
CA GLU A 40 9.87 1.86 1.58
C GLU A 40 8.87 0.76 1.21
N ARG A 41 8.96 -0.40 1.85
CA ARG A 41 8.03 -1.51 1.64
C ARG A 41 6.59 -1.09 1.91
N ARG A 42 6.35 -0.37 3.01
CA ARG A 42 5.01 0.14 3.37
C ARG A 42 4.50 1.19 2.39
N LEU A 43 5.37 2.01 1.81
CA LEU A 43 5.00 2.95 0.75
C LEU A 43 4.49 2.20 -0.49
N HIS A 44 5.22 1.17 -0.95
CA HIS A 44 4.80 0.35 -2.08
C HIS A 44 3.48 -0.40 -1.83
N LEU A 45 3.32 -0.99 -0.63
CA LEU A 45 2.08 -1.70 -0.28
C LEU A 45 0.87 -0.76 -0.24
N ARG A 46 1.02 0.44 0.32
CA ARG A 46 -0.05 1.46 0.33
C ARG A 46 -0.41 1.93 -1.07
N ALA A 47 0.58 2.31 -1.88
CA ALA A 47 0.34 2.77 -3.24
C ALA A 47 -0.33 1.69 -4.12
N ARG A 48 0.05 0.43 -3.93
CA ARG A 48 -0.60 -0.72 -4.59
C ARG A 48 -2.05 -0.88 -4.13
N LEU A 49 -2.32 -0.73 -2.84
CA LEU A 49 -3.66 -0.79 -2.28
C LEU A 49 -4.55 0.33 -2.81
N ASP A 50 -4.05 1.57 -2.85
CA ASP A 50 -4.73 2.73 -3.41
C ASP A 50 -5.08 2.48 -4.88
N ALA A 51 -4.14 1.99 -5.69
CA ALA A 51 -4.36 1.69 -7.10
C ALA A 51 -5.46 0.64 -7.32
N VAL A 52 -5.51 -0.40 -6.48
CA VAL A 52 -6.58 -1.41 -6.52
C VAL A 52 -7.92 -0.77 -6.15
N PHE A 53 -7.99 0.06 -5.12
CA PHE A 53 -9.24 0.73 -4.75
C PHE A 53 -9.74 1.68 -5.84
N PHE A 54 -8.86 2.50 -6.42
CA PHE A 54 -9.23 3.36 -7.56
C PHE A 54 -9.80 2.54 -8.71
N HIS A 55 -9.16 1.43 -9.06
CA HIS A 55 -9.67 0.52 -10.08
C HIS A 55 -11.05 -0.07 -9.72
N LEU A 56 -11.24 -0.54 -8.48
CA LEU A 56 -12.52 -1.11 -8.02
C LEU A 56 -13.65 -0.07 -7.98
N TYR A 57 -13.35 1.19 -7.68
CA TYR A 57 -14.32 2.29 -7.70
C TYR A 57 -14.53 2.89 -9.09
N GLY A 58 -13.85 2.39 -10.13
CA GLY A 58 -13.99 2.88 -11.50
C GLY A 58 -13.31 4.21 -11.77
N VAL A 59 -12.44 4.68 -10.87
CA VAL A 59 -11.64 5.90 -11.04
C VAL A 59 -10.32 5.49 -11.72
N THR A 60 -10.32 5.48 -13.05
CA THR A 60 -9.16 5.04 -13.84
C THR A 60 -8.46 6.17 -14.58
N ASP A 61 -9.05 7.36 -14.64
CA ASP A 61 -8.41 8.54 -15.20
C ASP A 61 -7.29 9.03 -14.26
N ARG A 62 -6.11 9.30 -14.83
CA ARG A 62 -4.94 9.77 -14.09
C ARG A 62 -5.18 11.15 -13.48
N GLU A 63 -5.92 12.02 -14.16
CA GLU A 63 -6.19 13.36 -13.64
C GLU A 63 -7.16 13.32 -12.46
N ASP A 64 -8.17 12.44 -12.49
CA ASP A 64 -9.07 12.23 -11.36
C ASP A 64 -8.32 11.69 -10.13
N VAL A 65 -7.38 10.76 -10.34
CA VAL A 65 -6.53 10.23 -9.27
C VAL A 65 -5.65 11.33 -8.70
N ARG A 66 -4.98 12.13 -9.56
CA ARG A 66 -4.19 13.29 -9.11
C ARG A 66 -5.04 14.28 -8.32
N TYR A 67 -6.27 14.54 -8.77
CA TYR A 67 -7.21 15.39 -8.06
C TYR A 67 -7.51 14.84 -6.66
N VAL A 68 -7.83 13.55 -6.53
CA VAL A 68 -8.03 12.91 -5.21
C VAL A 68 -6.79 13.06 -4.33
N PHE A 69 -5.60 12.77 -4.86
CA PHE A 69 -4.34 12.94 -4.11
C PHE A 69 -4.08 14.39 -3.68
N SER A 70 -4.49 15.37 -4.48
CA SER A 70 -4.35 16.80 -4.15
C SER A 70 -5.16 17.23 -2.92
N THR A 71 -6.19 16.46 -2.53
CA THR A 71 -6.99 16.71 -1.33
C THR A 71 -6.26 16.36 -0.02
N PHE A 72 -5.07 15.76 -0.10
CA PHE A 72 -4.23 15.38 1.05
C PHE A 72 -2.94 16.23 1.13
N PRO A 73 -3.05 17.55 1.40
CA PRO A 73 -1.91 18.48 1.29
C PRO A 73 -0.78 18.22 2.30
N ILE A 74 -1.07 17.51 3.40
CA ILE A 74 -0.07 17.14 4.40
C ILE A 74 0.85 16.06 3.83
N ILE A 75 0.29 15.05 3.16
CA ILE A 75 1.06 13.94 2.57
C ILE A 75 1.92 14.49 1.44
N GLU A 76 1.35 15.32 0.55
CA GLU A 76 2.13 15.95 -0.53
C GLU A 76 3.34 16.73 0.00
N ARG A 77 3.15 17.51 1.07
CA ARG A 77 4.25 18.28 1.68
C ARG A 77 5.34 17.37 2.25
N GLN A 78 4.95 16.29 2.93
CA GLN A 78 5.89 15.32 3.50
C GLN A 78 6.67 14.61 2.39
N ASP A 79 5.99 14.17 1.34
CA ASP A 79 6.61 13.50 0.20
C ASP A 79 7.59 14.44 -0.51
N ARG A 80 7.19 15.67 -0.80
CA ARG A 80 8.07 16.66 -1.43
C ARG A 80 9.27 17.01 -0.56
N ALA A 81 9.11 17.07 0.76
CA ALA A 81 10.22 17.31 1.67
C ALA A 81 11.22 16.14 1.71
N ALA A 82 10.75 14.90 1.58
CA ALA A 82 11.58 13.70 1.61
C ALA A 82 12.21 13.35 0.25
N TRP A 83 11.49 13.54 -0.86
CA TRP A 83 11.88 13.05 -2.19
C TRP A 83 11.87 14.12 -3.30
N GLY A 84 11.41 15.34 -3.03
CA GLY A 84 11.28 16.41 -4.02
C GLY A 84 10.04 16.33 -4.91
N ASP A 85 9.30 15.22 -4.86
CA ASP A 85 8.07 15.00 -5.64
C ASP A 85 6.99 14.28 -4.81
N TYR A 86 5.75 14.25 -5.30
CA TYR A 86 4.63 13.58 -4.65
C TYR A 86 4.67 12.07 -4.89
N ARG A 87 5.68 11.40 -4.29
CA ARG A 87 6.05 10.01 -4.55
C ARG A 87 4.91 9.01 -4.33
N SER A 88 4.03 9.24 -3.36
CA SER A 88 2.83 8.42 -3.12
C SER A 88 1.87 8.44 -4.32
N CYS A 89 1.62 9.62 -4.89
CA CYS A 89 0.77 9.80 -6.07
C CYS A 89 1.40 9.11 -7.29
N GLU A 90 2.69 9.35 -7.54
CA GLU A 90 3.39 8.75 -8.70
C GLU A 90 3.45 7.21 -8.60
N LEU A 91 3.69 6.64 -7.41
CA LEU A 91 3.68 5.19 -7.22
C LEU A 91 2.29 4.61 -7.46
N CYS A 92 1.25 5.26 -6.95
CA CYS A 92 -0.13 4.82 -7.15
C CYS A 92 -0.47 4.77 -8.65
N LEU A 93 -0.17 5.85 -9.37
CA LEU A 93 -0.36 5.94 -10.82
C LEU A 93 0.44 4.88 -11.59
N ALA A 94 1.64 4.54 -11.13
CA ALA A 94 2.46 3.51 -11.75
C ALA A 94 1.92 2.09 -11.46
N TYR A 95 1.40 1.83 -10.27
CA TYR A 95 0.67 0.59 -9.97
C TYR A 95 -0.65 0.48 -10.73
N MET A 96 -1.36 1.58 -10.97
CA MET A 96 -2.55 1.57 -11.83
C MET A 96 -2.22 1.14 -13.25
N ASN A 97 -1.10 1.62 -13.81
CA ASN A 97 -0.62 1.17 -15.12
C ASN A 97 -0.30 -0.33 -15.10
N ALA A 98 0.31 -0.84 -14.03
CA ALA A 98 0.59 -2.27 -13.88
C ALA A 98 -0.69 -3.12 -13.81
N LEU A 99 -1.70 -2.65 -13.08
CA LEU A 99 -3.03 -3.28 -13.01
C LEU A 99 -3.73 -3.29 -14.37
N ALA A 100 -3.72 -2.16 -15.09
CA ALA A 100 -4.28 -2.05 -16.43
C ALA A 100 -3.58 -2.99 -17.44
N ALA A 101 -2.29 -3.25 -17.24
CA ALA A 101 -1.52 -4.21 -18.02
C ALA A 101 -1.71 -5.69 -17.59
N GLY A 102 -2.63 -5.97 -16.66
CA GLY A 102 -2.88 -7.33 -16.15
C GLY A 102 -1.75 -7.89 -15.28
N ARG A 103 -0.89 -7.03 -14.72
CA ARG A 103 0.24 -7.41 -13.85
C ARG A 103 0.05 -6.85 -12.44
N PRO A 104 -0.91 -7.39 -11.65
CA PRO A 104 -1.24 -6.86 -10.34
C PRO A 104 -0.13 -7.00 -9.31
N ASP A 105 0.80 -7.94 -9.50
CA ASP A 105 1.94 -8.23 -8.60
C ASP A 105 3.27 -7.64 -9.09
N ALA A 106 3.26 -6.77 -10.10
CA ALA A 106 4.49 -6.17 -10.60
C ALA A 106 5.19 -5.32 -9.52
N GLU A 107 6.51 -5.48 -9.39
CA GLU A 107 7.34 -4.54 -8.67
C GLU A 107 7.55 -3.31 -9.55
N VAL A 108 7.00 -2.19 -9.10
CA VAL A 108 7.06 -0.91 -9.80
C VAL A 108 8.14 -0.07 -9.14
N ALA A 109 9.02 0.54 -9.94
CA ALA A 109 10.03 1.48 -9.46
C ALA A 109 9.77 2.89 -10.05
N LEU A 110 10.07 3.92 -9.25
CA LEU A 110 10.11 5.33 -9.64
C LEU A 110 11.54 5.85 -9.62
#